data_AF-A0A1G4QCG6-F1
#
_entry.id   AF-A0A1G4QCG6-F1
#
_cell.length_a   1.000
_cell.length_b   1.000
_cell.length_c   1.000
_cell.angle_alpha   90.00
_cell.angle_beta   90.00
_cell.angle_gamma   90.00
#
_symmetry.space_group_name_H-M   'P 1'
#
loop_
_entity.id
_entity.type
_entity.pdbx_description
1 polymer ?
#
loop_
_entity_poly.entity_id
_entity_poly.type
_entity_poly.pdbx_seq_one_letter_code
_entity_poly.pdbx_strand_id
1 'polypeptide(L)'
;MITADETQITRAQMAALLVAFRLEDHPDDIPLDIIELIALRMRRREDIDVFELGIFVRANLISFEQGVMSFPDIHTRFMAAALAAPLGPAEFAETLHIGTRGCRL
;
A
#
# COMPACT_ATOMS: atom_id res chain seq x y z
N MET A 1 -17.65 7.98 -7.15
CA MET A 1 -16.84 8.62 -8.20
C MET A 1 -15.62 9.18 -7.50
N ILE A 2 -14.46 8.51 -7.60
CA ILE A 2 -13.19 9.09 -7.15
C ILE A 2 -12.88 10.16 -8.19
N THR A 3 -12.72 11.41 -7.77
CA THR A 3 -12.38 12.48 -8.72
C THR A 3 -10.95 12.27 -9.22
N ALA A 4 -10.64 12.72 -10.44
CA ALA A 4 -9.30 12.59 -11.00
C ALA A 4 -8.22 13.19 -10.06
N ASP A 5 -8.59 14.23 -9.31
CA ASP A 5 -7.75 14.93 -8.35
C ASP A 5 -7.39 14.06 -7.14
N GLU A 6 -8.37 13.37 -6.52
CA GLU A 6 -8.13 12.47 -5.39
C GLU A 6 -7.14 11.36 -5.74
N THR A 7 -7.23 10.81 -6.95
CA THR A 7 -6.30 9.77 -7.42
C THR A 7 -4.89 10.31 -7.59
N GLN A 8 -4.73 11.53 -8.11
CA GLN A 8 -3.43 12.18 -8.23
C GLN A 8 -2.82 12.52 -6.87
N ILE A 9 -3.62 12.99 -5.93
CA ILE A 9 -3.19 13.28 -4.56
C ILE A 9 -2.71 12.00 -3.87
N THR A 10 -3.50 10.92 -3.91
CA THR A 10 -3.10 9.63 -3.32
C THR A 10 -1.81 9.10 -3.96
N ARG A 11 -1.67 9.25 -5.28
CA ARG A 11 -0.46 8.87 -6.00
C ARG A 11 0.78 9.61 -5.47
N ALA A 12 0.66 10.92 -5.27
CA ALA A 12 1.74 11.76 -4.77
C ALA A 12 2.08 11.43 -3.31
N GLN A 13 1.07 11.26 -2.44
CA GLN A 13 1.25 10.87 -1.05
C GLN A 13 1.95 9.51 -0.92
N MET A 14 1.51 8.51 -1.69
CA MET A 14 2.16 7.20 -1.69
C MET A 14 3.61 7.26 -2.16
N ALA A 15 3.91 8.07 -3.18
CA ALA A 15 5.28 8.28 -3.63
C ALA A 15 6.14 8.96 -2.56
N ALA A 16 5.60 9.96 -1.86
CA ALA A 16 6.29 10.65 -0.77
C ALA A 16 6.63 9.70 0.38
N LEU A 17 5.68 8.85 0.80
CA LEU A 17 5.92 7.84 1.84
C LEU A 17 7.02 6.85 1.44
N LEU A 18 7.01 6.36 0.19
CA LEU A 18 8.07 5.46 -0.29
C LEU A 18 9.45 6.12 -0.39
N VAL A 19 9.50 7.42 -0.70
CA VAL A 19 10.74 8.19 -0.68
C VAL A 19 11.22 8.38 0.76
N ALA A 20 10.33 8.74 1.69
CA ALA A 20 10.64 8.87 3.11
C ALA A 20 11.19 7.56 3.68
N PHE A 21 10.52 6.43 3.41
CA PHE A 21 10.98 5.09 3.79
C PHE A 21 12.43 4.80 3.35
N ARG A 22 12.85 5.31 2.18
CA ARG A 22 14.21 5.11 1.67
C ARG A 22 15.27 6.01 2.28
N LEU A 23 14.87 7.18 2.79
CA LEU A 23 15.78 8.23 3.24
C LEU A 23 15.95 8.25 4.76
N GLU A 24 15.00 7.70 5.51
CA GLU A 24 14.99 7.76 6.98
C GLU A 24 15.81 6.63 7.64
N ASP A 25 16.45 6.97 8.76
CA ASP A 25 17.25 6.06 9.59
C ASP A 25 16.37 5.23 10.56
N HIS A 26 15.10 5.61 10.74
CA HIS A 26 14.10 4.96 11.59
C HIS A 26 12.74 4.82 10.86
N PRO A 27 12.62 3.92 9.88
CA PRO A 27 11.47 3.86 8.99
C PRO A 27 10.21 3.22 9.60
N ASP A 28 10.14 2.99 10.91
CA ASP A 28 9.10 2.16 11.54
C ASP A 28 7.68 2.76 11.48
N ASP A 29 7.58 4.09 11.38
CA ASP A 29 6.29 4.80 11.29
C ASP A 29 5.72 4.80 9.85
N ILE A 30 6.58 4.73 8.83
CA ILE A 30 6.16 4.82 7.43
C ILE A 30 5.28 3.64 6.97
N PRO A 31 5.56 2.36 7.36
CA PRO A 31 4.63 1.27 7.13
C PRO A 31 3.24 1.54 7.69
N LEU A 32 3.14 2.16 8.88
CA LEU A 32 1.86 2.48 9.49
C LEU A 32 1.12 3.57 8.71
N ASP A 33 1.82 4.61 8.26
CA ASP A 33 1.26 5.66 7.42
C ASP A 33 0.73 5.11 6.08
N ILE A 34 1.44 4.15 5.48
CA ILE A 34 1.00 3.46 4.25
C ILE A 34 -0.26 2.64 4.52
N ILE A 35 -0.29 1.88 5.63
CA ILE A 35 -1.46 1.11 6.05
C ILE A 35 -2.66 2.04 6.26
N GLU A 36 -2.48 3.14 6.98
CA GLU A 36 -3.52 4.12 7.24
C GLU A 36 -4.04 4.75 5.95
N LEU A 37 -3.15 5.18 5.05
CA LEU A 37 -3.52 5.76 3.75
C LEU A 37 -4.41 4.83 2.92
N ILE A 38 -4.15 3.51 2.97
CA ILE A 38 -4.96 2.50 2.27
C ILE A 38 -6.27 2.26 3.03
N ALA A 39 -6.19 2.06 4.35
CA ALA A 39 -7.32 1.72 5.21
C ALA A 39 -8.40 2.81 5.25
N LEU A 40 -8.02 4.09 5.27
CA LEU A 40 -8.95 5.25 5.29
C LEU A 40 -9.87 5.30 4.06
N ARG A 41 -9.55 4.55 3.01
CA ARG A 41 -10.33 4.51 1.76
C ARG A 41 -11.42 3.44 1.78
N MET A 42 -11.42 2.55 2.77
CA MET A 42 -12.48 1.57 2.94
C MET A 42 -13.80 2.23 3.35
N ARG A 43 -14.91 1.74 2.79
CA ARG A 43 -16.23 2.30 3.07
C ARG A 43 -16.67 2.06 4.51
N ARG A 44 -16.30 0.91 5.08
CA ARG A 44 -16.60 0.54 6.46
C ARG A 44 -15.35 -0.01 7.13
N ARG A 45 -15.17 0.33 8.41
CA ARG A 45 -13.99 -0.09 9.18
C ARG A 45 -13.93 -1.60 9.39
N GLU A 46 -15.09 -2.24 9.47
CA GLU A 46 -15.25 -3.69 9.62
C GLU A 46 -14.86 -4.49 8.37
N ASP A 47 -14.72 -3.84 7.21
CA ASP A 47 -14.26 -4.48 5.97
C ASP A 47 -12.72 -4.60 5.91
N ILE A 48 -12.00 -3.95 6.83
CA ILE A 48 -10.54 -3.90 6.84
C ILE A 48 -9.98 -5.16 7.52
N ASP A 49 -9.35 -6.04 6.75
CA ASP A 49 -8.41 -7.02 7.29
C ASP A 49 -7.05 -6.36 7.54
N VAL A 50 -6.88 -5.81 8.74
CA VAL A 50 -5.65 -5.09 9.14
C VAL A 50 -4.44 -6.01 9.14
N PHE A 51 -4.64 -7.30 9.43
CA PHE A 51 -3.55 -8.27 9.47
C PHE A 51 -3.04 -8.57 8.07
N GLU A 52 -3.93 -8.86 7.11
CA GLU A 52 -3.54 -9.08 5.72
C GLU A 52 -2.93 -7.82 5.09
N LEU A 53 -3.48 -6.64 5.38
CA LEU A 53 -2.92 -5.37 4.93
C LEU A 53 -1.51 -5.14 5.50
N GLY A 54 -1.30 -5.43 6.78
CA GLY A 54 0.02 -5.34 7.41
C GLY A 54 1.05 -6.29 6.80
N ILE A 55 0.66 -7.55 6.54
CA ILE A 55 1.50 -8.51 5.82
C ILE A 55 1.85 -7.99 4.43
N PHE A 56 0.86 -7.49 3.69
CA PHE A 56 1.05 -6.97 2.35
C PHE A 56 2.05 -5.81 2.32
N VAL A 57 1.89 -4.82 3.21
CA VAL A 57 2.81 -3.67 3.28
C VAL A 57 4.21 -4.13 3.65
N ARG A 58 4.36 -4.96 4.70
CA ARG A 58 5.66 -5.48 5.14
C ARG A 58 6.38 -6.27 4.04
N ALA A 59 5.69 -7.20 3.38
CA ALA A 59 6.27 -8.05 2.34
C ALA A 59 6.82 -7.23 1.16
N ASN A 60 6.08 -6.20 0.75
CA ASN A 60 6.47 -5.32 -0.34
C ASN A 60 7.63 -4.40 0.05
N LEU A 61 7.60 -3.78 1.25
CA LEU A 61 8.69 -2.93 1.73
C LEU A 61 10.00 -3.70 1.88
N ILE A 62 9.97 -4.92 2.43
CA ILE A 62 11.15 -5.81 2.51
C ILE A 62 11.69 -6.09 1.10
N SER A 63 10.82 -6.44 0.16
CA SER A 63 11.24 -6.73 -1.22
C SER A 63 11.84 -5.52 -1.92
N PHE A 64 11.34 -4.32 -1.62
CA PHE A 64 11.86 -3.06 -2.13
C PHE A 64 13.21 -2.70 -1.49
N GLU A 65 13.34 -2.84 -0.18
CA GLU A 65 14.59 -2.61 0.55
C GLU A 65 15.72 -3.49 0.02
N GLN A 66 15.43 -4.78 -0.19
CA GLN A 66 16.35 -5.78 -0.76
C GLN A 66 16.66 -5.57 -2.25
N GLY A 67 16.00 -4.62 -2.93
CA GLY A 67 16.19 -4.34 -4.35
C GLY A 67 15.60 -5.40 -5.30
N VAL A 68 14.80 -6.32 -4.78
CA VAL A 68 14.04 -7.30 -5.58
C VAL A 68 12.88 -6.62 -6.32
N MET A 69 12.36 -5.53 -5.76
CA MET A 69 11.28 -4.73 -6.32
C MET A 69 11.76 -3.32 -6.63
N SER A 70 11.39 -2.78 -7.79
CA SER A 70 11.73 -1.40 -8.16
C SER A 70 10.76 -0.40 -7.52
N PHE A 71 11.15 0.88 -7.44
CA PHE A 71 10.26 1.94 -6.93
C PHE A 71 8.93 2.02 -7.71
N PRO A 72 8.91 2.02 -9.07
CA PRO A 72 7.66 1.97 -9.81
C PRO A 72 6.77 0.77 -9.48
N ASP A 73 7.36 -0.40 -9.22
CA ASP A 73 6.60 -1.63 -8.95
C ASP A 73 5.91 -1.58 -7.58
N ILE A 74 6.65 -1.22 -6.52
CA ILE A 74 6.07 -1.11 -5.17
C ILE A 74 5.00 -0.01 -5.12
N HIS A 75 5.27 1.13 -5.76
CA HIS A 75 4.30 2.22 -5.86
C HIS A 75 3.03 1.77 -6.59
N THR A 76 3.17 1.03 -7.69
CA THR A 76 2.02 0.45 -8.42
C THR A 76 1.21 -0.51 -7.56
N ARG A 77 1.88 -1.40 -6.80
CA ARG A 77 1.20 -2.36 -5.92
C ARG A 77 0.41 -1.67 -4.81
N PHE A 78 1.01 -0.69 -4.12
CA PHE A 78 0.31 0.07 -3.08
C PHE A 78 -0.81 0.94 -3.64
N MET A 79 -0.64 1.53 -4.82
CA MET A 79 -1.71 2.25 -5.50
C MET A 79 -2.86 1.33 -5.91
N ALA A 80 -2.60 0.11 -6.36
CA ALA A 80 -3.64 -0.85 -6.68
C ALA A 80 -4.50 -1.18 -5.44
N ALA A 81 -3.86 -1.45 -4.30
CA ALA A 81 -4.57 -1.68 -3.04
C ALA A 81 -5.39 -0.45 -2.60
N ALA A 82 -4.82 0.75 -2.67
CA ALA A 82 -5.52 1.99 -2.35
C ALA A 82 -6.74 2.23 -3.25
N LEU A 83 -6.65 1.89 -4.55
CA LEU A 83 -7.76 2.06 -5.49
C LEU A 83 -8.83 0.95 -5.37
N ALA A 84 -8.47 -0.23 -4.89
CA ALA A 84 -9.40 -1.33 -4.64
C ALA A 84 -10.15 -1.22 -3.30
N ALA A 85 -9.53 -0.64 -2.27
CA ALA A 85 -10.14 -0.41 -0.96
C ALA A 85 -11.56 0.20 -0.99
N PRO A 86 -11.87 1.23 -1.81
CA PRO A 86 -13.23 1.79 -1.90
C PRO A 86 -14.22 0.96 -2.73
N LEU A 87 -13.78 -0.10 -3.43
CA LEU A 87 -14.64 -0.96 -4.24
C LEU A 87 -15.34 -2.01 -3.39
N GLY A 88 -14.61 -2.61 -2.45
CA GLY A 88 -15.14 -3.62 -1.54
C GLY A 88 -14.04 -4.56 -1.03
N PRO A 89 -14.37 -5.40 -0.05
CA PRO A 89 -13.41 -6.33 0.55
C PRO A 89 -12.91 -7.40 -0.45
N ALA A 90 -13.72 -7.78 -1.44
CA ALA A 90 -13.34 -8.79 -2.43
C ALA A 90 -12.24 -8.28 -3.37
N GLU A 91 -12.45 -7.11 -3.98
CA GLU A 91 -11.48 -6.46 -4.85
C GLU A 91 -10.20 -6.11 -4.08
N PHE A 92 -10.36 -5.66 -2.83
CA PHE A 92 -9.23 -5.35 -1.96
C PHE A 92 -8.38 -6.60 -1.67
N ALA A 93 -8.99 -7.69 -1.20
CA ALA A 93 -8.29 -8.94 -0.90
C ALA A 93 -7.55 -9.51 -2.13
N GLU A 94 -8.16 -9.41 -3.32
CA GLU A 94 -7.51 -9.82 -4.56
C GLU A 94 -6.22 -9.02 -4.82
N THR A 95 -6.24 -7.70 -4.62
CA THR A 95 -5.03 -6.88 -4.78
C THR A 95 -3.93 -7.21 -3.77
N LEU A 96 -4.30 -7.49 -2.51
CA LEU A 96 -3.33 -7.91 -1.49
C LEU A 96 -2.69 -9.25 -1.86
N HIS A 97 -3.51 -10.22 -2.31
CA HIS A 97 -3.04 -11.53 -2.72
C HIS A 97 -2.08 -11.45 -3.92
N ILE A 98 -2.45 -10.71 -4.98
CA ILE A 98 -1.59 -10.52 -6.16
C ILE A 98 -0.30 -9.81 -5.76
N GLY A 99 -0.43 -8.73 -4.98
CA GLY A 99 0.69 -7.87 -4.64
C GLY A 99 1.62 -8.43 -3.55
N THR A 100 1.31 -9.58 -2.95
CA THR A 100 2.24 -10.34 -2.09
C THR A 100 2.95 -11.48 -2.83
N ARG A 101 2.50 -11.87 -4.04
CA ARG A 101 3.16 -12.93 -4.81
C ARG A 101 4.61 -12.55 -5.11
N GLY A 102 5.51 -13.48 -4.79
CA GLY A 102 6.95 -13.34 -5.01
C GLY A 102 7.70 -12.55 -3.93
N CYS A 103 7.00 -11.95 -2.97
CA CYS A 103 7.63 -11.34 -1.79
C CYS A 103 8.04 -12.43 -0.79
N ARG A 104 9.20 -12.28 -0.15
CA ARG A 104 9.67 -13.16 0.94
C ARG A 104 9.61 -12.38 2.26
N LEU A 105 8.96 -12.95 3.27
CA LEU A 105 8.75 -12.34 4.60
C LEU A 105 9.83 -12.69 5.61
#